data_AF-A0A351EHR6-F1
#
_entry.id   AF-A0A351EHR6-F1
#
_cell.length_a   1.000
_cell.length_b   1.000
_cell.length_c   1.000
_cell.angle_alpha   90.00
_cell.angle_beta   90.00
_cell.angle_gamma   90.00
#
_symmetry.space_group_name_H-M   'P 1'
#
loop_
_entity.id
_entity.type
_entity.pdbx_description
1 polymer ?
#
loop_
_entity_poly.entity_id
_entity_poly.type
_entity_poly.pdbx_seq_one_letter_code
_entity_poly.pdbx_strand_id
1 'polypeptide(L)'
;MLKIVLPKGSLEKATFQLFEDADLAVRRNSEVDYRATVDDPRIADVRILRPQEIPSYVADGLFDLGIAGRDWIEETSSEVVSLGQLRYSKATAKPVKIVVAVPETSDYEKLSDLPQGVRVSSEYPELTARYFAA
;
A
#
# COMPACT_ATOMS: atom_id res chain seq x y z
N MET A 1 16.80 -10.97 13.92
CA MET A 1 17.16 -10.21 12.70
C MET A 1 15.89 -10.01 11.90
N LEU A 2 15.70 -8.84 11.29
CA LEU A 2 14.47 -8.38 10.68
C LEU A 2 14.29 -8.88 9.24
N LYS A 3 13.08 -9.29 8.89
CA LYS A 3 12.62 -9.55 7.53
C LYS A 3 11.77 -8.36 7.08
N ILE A 4 12.16 -7.72 5.99
CA ILE A 4 11.53 -6.49 5.50
C ILE A 4 10.90 -6.76 4.13
N VAL A 5 9.70 -6.23 3.91
CA VAL A 5 9.03 -6.23 2.61
C VAL A 5 8.78 -4.81 2.09
N LEU A 6 9.17 -4.56 0.84
CA LEU A 6 9.10 -3.27 0.17
C LEU A 6 8.11 -3.31 -1.01
N PRO A 7 7.46 -2.18 -1.36
CA PRO A 7 6.48 -2.14 -2.43
C PRO A 7 7.14 -2.12 -3.82
N LYS A 8 6.64 -2.98 -4.71
CA LYS A 8 6.91 -2.93 -6.15
C LYS A 8 6.11 -1.81 -6.83
N GLY A 9 6.53 -1.39 -8.02
CA GLY A 9 5.75 -0.51 -8.89
C GLY A 9 5.97 0.98 -8.63
N SER A 10 4.89 1.75 -8.53
CA SER A 10 4.94 3.23 -8.49
C SER A 10 5.74 3.80 -7.31
N LEU A 11 5.74 3.09 -6.17
CA LEU A 11 6.48 3.46 -4.95
C LEU A 11 7.91 2.91 -4.90
N GLU A 12 8.29 1.98 -5.78
CA GLU A 12 9.54 1.22 -5.67
C GLU A 12 10.77 2.14 -5.69
N LYS A 13 10.93 2.92 -6.76
CA LYS A 13 12.08 3.83 -6.91
C LYS A 13 12.21 4.82 -5.75
N ALA A 14 11.09 5.37 -5.30
CA ALA A 14 11.09 6.35 -4.22
C ALA A 14 11.39 5.69 -2.86
N THR A 15 10.96 4.43 -2.67
CA THR A 15 11.31 3.65 -1.48
C THR A 15 12.81 3.33 -1.48
N PHE A 16 13.37 2.95 -2.62
CA PHE A 16 14.81 2.66 -2.72
C PHE A 16 15.65 3.91 -2.48
N GLN A 17 15.23 5.06 -3.01
CA GLN A 17 15.89 6.33 -2.71
C GLN A 17 15.83 6.66 -1.22
N LEU A 18 14.69 6.46 -0.55
CA LEU A 18 14.56 6.68 0.89
C LEU A 18 15.53 5.78 1.70
N PHE A 19 15.71 4.54 1.29
CA PHE A 19 16.69 3.63 1.90
C PHE A 19 18.12 4.07 1.62
N GLU A 20 18.44 4.50 0.39
CA GLU A 20 19.74 5.05 0.03
C GLU A 20 20.10 6.28 0.87
N ASP A 21 19.16 7.23 1.01
CA ASP A 21 19.31 8.45 1.81
C ASP A 21 19.50 8.17 3.32
N ALA A 22 19.16 6.96 3.76
CA ALA A 22 19.33 6.47 5.13
C ALA A 22 20.56 5.56 5.31
N ASP A 23 21.48 5.52 4.33
CA ASP A 23 22.64 4.63 4.30
C ASP A 23 22.28 3.13 4.35
N LEU A 24 21.09 2.77 3.86
CA LEU A 24 20.54 1.41 3.84
C LEU A 24 20.25 0.92 2.40
N ALA A 25 21.13 1.24 1.45
CA ALA A 25 21.01 0.94 0.03
C ALA A 25 20.42 -0.47 -0.26
N VAL A 26 19.27 -0.50 -0.95
CA VAL A 26 18.60 -1.75 -1.37
C VAL A 26 19.18 -2.19 -2.72
N ARG A 27 19.82 -3.36 -2.75
CA ARG A 27 20.43 -3.93 -3.97
C ARG A 27 19.65 -5.12 -4.48
N ARG A 28 19.41 -5.15 -5.80
CA ARG A 28 18.64 -6.17 -6.52
C ARG A 28 19.36 -6.53 -7.81
N ASN A 29 19.38 -7.82 -8.18
CA ASN A 29 20.07 -8.30 -9.38
C ASN A 29 19.36 -7.92 -10.69
N SER A 30 18.02 -7.87 -10.69
CA SER A 30 17.22 -7.50 -11.87
C SER A 30 15.84 -6.99 -11.47
N GLU A 31 15.16 -6.22 -12.32
CA GLU A 31 13.82 -5.67 -12.01
C GLU A 31 12.73 -6.73 -11.75
N VAL A 32 12.90 -7.94 -12.26
CA VAL A 32 11.97 -9.06 -12.07
C VAL A 32 12.23 -9.84 -10.79
N ASP A 33 13.39 -9.64 -10.16
CA ASP A 33 13.74 -10.32 -8.92
C ASP A 33 12.93 -9.77 -7.74
N TYR A 34 12.34 -10.68 -6.98
CA TYR A 34 11.57 -10.36 -5.79
C TYR A 34 12.44 -10.32 -4.53
N ARG A 35 13.69 -10.77 -4.61
CA ARG A 35 14.66 -10.72 -3.52
C ARG A 35 15.62 -9.53 -3.69
N ALA A 36 15.94 -8.90 -2.58
CA ALA A 36 16.94 -7.85 -2.50
C ALA A 36 17.83 -8.04 -1.26
N THR A 37 18.87 -7.23 -1.16
CA THR A 37 19.79 -7.20 -0.01
C THR A 37 19.98 -5.76 0.47
N VAL A 38 20.21 -5.62 1.77
CA VAL A 38 20.68 -4.40 2.43
C VAL A 38 21.87 -4.82 3.29
N ASP A 39 22.97 -4.07 3.23
CA ASP A 39 24.19 -4.37 3.98
C ASP A 39 24.08 -3.85 5.41
N ASP A 40 23.22 -4.48 6.21
CA ASP A 40 23.03 -4.16 7.62
C ASP A 40 22.82 -5.46 8.43
N PRO A 41 23.59 -5.71 9.50
CA PRO A 41 23.51 -6.95 10.27
C PRO A 41 22.16 -7.16 10.98
N ARG A 42 21.35 -6.10 11.12
CA ARG A 42 20.01 -6.18 11.71
C ARG A 42 18.99 -6.75 10.73
N ILE A 43 19.25 -6.74 9.42
CA ILE A 43 18.32 -7.15 8.36
C ILE A 43 18.74 -8.52 7.82
N ALA A 44 17.87 -9.52 7.99
CA ALA A 44 18.08 -10.87 7.49
C ALA A 44 17.64 -11.06 6.03
N ASP A 45 16.52 -10.42 5.66
CA ASP A 45 15.88 -10.67 4.38
C ASP A 45 15.12 -9.45 3.89
N VAL A 46 15.19 -9.21 2.58
CA VAL A 46 14.42 -8.16 1.92
C VAL A 46 13.66 -8.77 0.74
N ARG A 47 12.35 -8.52 0.69
CA ARG A 47 11.49 -8.87 -0.44
C ARG A 47 10.83 -7.64 -1.03
N ILE A 48 10.55 -7.68 -2.32
CA ILE A 48 9.85 -6.62 -3.05
C ILE A 48 8.56 -7.23 -3.59
N LEU A 49 7.41 -6.86 -3.02
CA LEU A 49 6.13 -7.49 -3.35
C LEU A 49 5.10 -6.44 -3.78
N ARG A 50 3.97 -6.89 -4.31
CA ARG A 50 2.90 -5.96 -4.67
C ARG A 50 2.31 -5.32 -3.40
N PRO A 51 1.99 -4.01 -3.41
CA PRO A 51 1.50 -3.31 -2.23
C PRO A 51 0.26 -3.95 -1.58
N GLN A 52 -0.61 -4.57 -2.37
CA GLN A 52 -1.81 -5.26 -1.89
C GLN A 52 -1.51 -6.38 -0.89
N GLU A 53 -0.37 -7.05 -1.05
CA GLU A 53 -0.04 -8.27 -0.28
C GLU A 53 0.72 -7.96 1.00
N ILE A 54 1.36 -6.79 1.08
CA ILE A 54 2.27 -6.42 2.16
C ILE A 54 1.59 -6.40 3.53
N PRO A 55 0.43 -5.74 3.73
CA PRO A 55 -0.19 -5.66 5.04
C PRO A 55 -0.47 -7.04 5.64
N SER A 56 -1.03 -7.95 4.84
CA SER A 56 -1.39 -9.30 5.28
C SER A 56 -0.15 -10.12 5.62
N TYR A 57 0.90 -10.07 4.80
CA TYR A 57 2.14 -10.81 5.11
C TYR A 57 2.86 -10.29 6.37
N VAL A 58 2.71 -9.01 6.71
CA VAL A 58 3.21 -8.49 7.99
C VAL A 58 2.32 -8.96 9.16
N ALA A 59 0.99 -8.89 9.02
CA ALA A 59 0.05 -9.36 10.03
C ALA A 59 0.21 -10.86 10.33
N ASP A 60 0.46 -11.67 9.30
CA ASP A 60 0.67 -13.11 9.39
C ASP A 60 2.07 -13.49 9.91
N GLY A 61 2.95 -12.51 10.16
CA GLY A 61 4.30 -12.71 10.69
C GLY A 61 5.31 -13.30 9.68
N LEU A 62 5.01 -13.25 8.37
CA LEU A 62 5.96 -13.65 7.33
C LEU A 62 7.12 -12.64 7.24
N PHE A 63 6.81 -11.36 7.43
CA PHE A 63 7.77 -10.25 7.54
C PHE A 63 7.56 -9.49 8.84
N ASP A 64 8.64 -8.94 9.40
CA ASP A 64 8.59 -8.16 10.63
C ASP A 64 8.19 -6.71 10.34
N LEU A 65 8.58 -6.17 9.18
CA LEU A 65 8.32 -4.79 8.77
C LEU A 65 7.93 -4.72 7.29
N GLY A 66 7.03 -3.81 6.97
CA GLY A 66 6.60 -3.56 5.60
C GLY A 66 6.29 -2.10 5.34
N ILE A 67 6.47 -1.67 4.09
CA ILE A 67 6.01 -0.37 3.61
C ILE A 67 4.83 -0.60 2.66
N ALA A 68 3.66 -0.10 3.04
CA ALA A 68 2.43 -0.22 2.26
C ALA A 68 1.62 1.07 2.29
N GLY A 69 0.70 1.20 1.34
CA GLY A 69 -0.32 2.25 1.36
C GLY A 69 -1.33 2.02 2.49
N ARG A 70 -1.84 3.11 3.09
CA ARG A 70 -2.85 3.03 4.15
C ARG A 70 -4.16 2.43 3.63
N ASP A 71 -4.51 2.75 2.39
CA ASP A 71 -5.59 2.15 1.61
C ASP A 71 -5.53 0.61 1.65
N TRP A 72 -4.37 0.00 1.43
CA TRP A 72 -4.25 -1.46 1.46
C TRP A 72 -4.31 -2.07 2.86
N ILE A 73 -3.83 -1.36 3.89
CA ILE A 73 -3.99 -1.79 5.28
C ILE A 73 -5.48 -1.88 5.63
N GLU A 74 -6.24 -0.83 5.27
CA GLU A 74 -7.68 -0.80 5.52
C GLU A 74 -8.42 -1.84 4.67
N GLU A 75 -8.13 -1.93 3.36
CA GLU A 75 -8.76 -2.90 2.46
C GLU A 75 -8.62 -4.34 2.96
N THR A 76 -7.39 -4.74 3.31
CA THR A 76 -7.11 -6.09 3.82
C THR A 76 -7.53 -6.30 5.28
N SER A 77 -7.95 -5.25 5.99
CA SER A 77 -8.26 -5.28 7.42
C SER A 77 -7.13 -5.89 8.26
N SER A 78 -5.88 -5.64 7.86
CA SER A 78 -4.70 -6.27 8.46
C SER A 78 -4.40 -5.68 9.84
N GLU A 79 -4.27 -6.53 10.85
CA GLU A 79 -3.88 -6.12 12.20
C GLU A 79 -2.37 -5.84 12.28
N VAL A 80 -1.99 -4.60 12.02
CA VAL A 80 -0.59 -4.13 12.05
C VAL A 80 -0.44 -2.84 12.83
N VAL A 81 0.73 -2.65 13.43
CA VAL A 81 1.08 -1.38 14.09
C VAL A 81 1.70 -0.43 13.07
N SER A 82 1.09 0.74 12.87
CA SER A 82 1.68 1.79 12.05
C SER A 82 2.81 2.48 12.82
N LEU A 83 4.05 2.32 12.33
CA LEU A 83 5.24 2.95 12.94
C LEU A 83 5.40 4.42 12.55
N GLY A 84 4.78 4.84 11.44
CA GLY A 84 4.85 6.22 10.98
C GLY A 84 4.35 6.41 9.55
N GLN A 85 4.12 7.67 9.19
CA GLN A 85 3.76 8.07 7.84
C GLN A 85 5.01 8.56 7.10
N LEU A 86 5.33 7.90 5.99
CA LEU A 86 6.44 8.27 5.13
C LEU A 86 5.94 9.21 4.00
N ARG A 87 6.59 10.37 3.81
CA ARG A 87 6.17 11.42 2.86
C ARG A 87 7.08 11.47 1.63
N TYR A 88 7.01 10.46 0.78
CA TYR A 88 7.95 10.30 -0.34
C TYR A 88 7.29 9.86 -1.66
N SER A 89 5.96 9.98 -1.79
CA SER A 89 5.28 9.67 -3.06
C SER A 89 5.74 10.62 -4.17
N LYS A 90 5.92 10.08 -5.38
CA LYS A 90 6.39 10.81 -6.58
C LYS A 90 5.50 11.98 -6.99
N ALA A 91 4.20 11.94 -6.69
CA ALA A 91 3.21 12.85 -7.28
C ALA A 91 2.73 13.94 -6.31
N THR A 92 2.61 13.62 -5.02
CA THR A 92 2.12 14.58 -4.02
C THR A 92 2.45 14.13 -2.60
N ALA A 93 2.62 15.10 -1.69
CA ALA A 93 2.67 14.84 -0.25
C ALA A 93 1.26 14.65 0.36
N LYS A 94 0.19 14.86 -0.43
CA LYS A 94 -1.18 14.65 0.02
C LYS A 94 -1.46 13.14 0.15
N PRO A 95 -2.21 12.73 1.18
CA PRO A 95 -2.65 11.34 1.31
C PRO A 95 -3.57 10.95 0.15
N VAL A 96 -3.61 9.65 -0.14
CA VAL A 96 -4.57 9.06 -1.08
C VAL A 96 -5.98 9.39 -0.60
N LYS A 97 -6.85 9.78 -1.53
CA LYS A 97 -8.29 9.92 -1.31
C LYS A 97 -9.00 8.92 -2.19
N ILE A 98 -9.70 7.99 -1.56
CA ILE A 98 -10.64 7.09 -2.24
C ILE A 98 -11.98 7.83 -2.29
N VAL A 99 -12.57 7.92 -3.48
CA VAL A 99 -13.79 8.70 -3.73
C VAL A 99 -14.81 7.84 -4.46
N VAL A 100 -16.09 8.11 -4.22
CA VAL A 100 -17.16 7.63 -5.08
C VAL A 100 -17.25 8.58 -6.28
N ALA A 101 -17.22 8.01 -7.48
CA ALA A 101 -17.36 8.77 -8.71
C ALA A 101 -18.55 8.23 -9.52
N VAL A 102 -19.27 9.15 -10.15
CA VAL A 102 -20.39 8.88 -11.07
C VAL A 102 -20.06 9.51 -12.43
N PRO A 103 -20.73 9.11 -13.53
CA PRO A 103 -20.60 9.81 -14.80
C PRO A 103 -20.94 11.30 -14.64
N GLU A 104 -20.20 12.17 -15.32
CA GLU A 104 -20.42 13.63 -15.29
C GLU A 104 -21.84 14.01 -15.74
N THR A 105 -22.46 13.20 -16.59
CA THR A 105 -23.83 13.40 -17.08
C THR A 105 -24.91 12.84 -16.15
N SER A 106 -24.56 12.33 -14.97
CA SER A 106 -25.55 11.81 -14.01
C SER A 106 -26.12 12.92 -13.14
N ASP A 107 -27.37 12.77 -12.70
CA ASP A 107 -28.03 13.72 -11.78
C ASP A 107 -27.65 13.49 -10.30
N TYR A 108 -26.66 12.62 -10.02
CA TYR A 108 -26.27 12.26 -8.65
C TYR A 108 -25.19 13.20 -8.12
N GLU A 109 -25.50 13.97 -7.07
CA GLU A 109 -24.55 14.92 -6.48
C GLU A 109 -24.04 14.47 -5.10
N LYS A 110 -24.81 13.61 -4.43
CA LYS A 110 -24.49 13.05 -3.11
C LYS A 110 -24.92 11.58 -3.03
N LEU A 111 -24.36 10.85 -2.07
CA LEU A 111 -24.64 9.41 -1.89
C LEU A 111 -26.12 9.08 -1.76
N SER A 112 -26.89 9.95 -1.08
CA SER A 112 -28.32 9.74 -0.88
C SER A 112 -29.14 9.79 -2.17
N ASP A 113 -28.57 10.30 -3.26
CA ASP A 113 -29.24 10.35 -4.57
C ASP A 113 -29.13 9.00 -5.28
N LEU A 114 -28.20 8.13 -4.87
CA LEU A 114 -27.98 6.83 -5.48
C LEU A 114 -29.14 5.87 -5.14
N PRO A 115 -29.63 5.09 -6.12
CA PRO A 115 -30.67 4.11 -5.87
C PRO A 115 -30.14 2.97 -5.00
N GLN A 116 -31.06 2.39 -4.21
CA GLN A 116 -30.76 1.17 -3.46
C GLN A 116 -30.41 0.01 -4.39
N GLY A 117 -29.41 -0.78 -4.01
CA GLY A 117 -28.90 -1.90 -4.82
C GLY A 117 -28.01 -1.47 -5.99
N VAL A 118 -27.45 -0.26 -5.96
CA VAL A 118 -26.45 0.18 -6.95
C VAL A 118 -25.26 -0.78 -6.98
N ARG A 119 -24.77 -1.06 -8.19
CA ARG A 119 -23.54 -1.83 -8.40
C ARG A 119 -22.36 -0.88 -8.44
N VAL A 120 -21.35 -1.14 -7.61
CA VAL A 120 -20.12 -0.35 -7.54
C VAL A 120 -18.96 -1.20 -8.06
N SER A 121 -18.22 -0.66 -9.02
CA SER A 121 -16.96 -1.24 -9.50
C SER A 121 -15.80 -0.57 -8.79
N SER A 122 -14.98 -1.34 -8.08
CA SER A 122 -13.86 -0.82 -7.29
C SER A 122 -12.73 -1.85 -7.20
N GLU A 123 -11.49 -1.38 -7.12
CA GLU A 123 -10.34 -2.22 -6.74
C GLU A 123 -10.27 -2.48 -5.23
N TYR A 124 -11.10 -1.77 -4.45
CA TYR A 124 -11.20 -1.86 -2.99
C TYR A 124 -12.56 -2.44 -2.56
N PRO A 125 -12.87 -3.71 -2.86
CA PRO A 125 -14.18 -4.30 -2.57
C PRO A 125 -14.58 -4.20 -1.09
N GLU A 126 -13.65 -4.44 -0.15
CA GLU A 126 -13.96 -4.45 1.29
C GLU A 126 -14.19 -3.05 1.84
N LEU A 127 -13.34 -2.09 1.48
CA LEU A 127 -13.57 -0.67 1.80
C LEU A 127 -14.87 -0.17 1.19
N THR A 128 -15.17 -0.56 -0.05
CA THR A 128 -16.41 -0.17 -0.74
C THR A 128 -17.62 -0.74 -0.03
N ALA A 129 -17.61 -2.04 0.31
CA ALA A 129 -18.70 -2.68 1.04
C ALA A 129 -18.95 -1.99 2.39
N ARG A 130 -17.90 -1.72 3.17
CA ARG A 130 -18.02 -1.01 4.45
C ARG A 130 -18.55 0.42 4.31
N TYR A 131 -18.12 1.13 3.28
CA TYR A 131 -18.55 2.51 3.04
C TYR A 131 -20.05 2.61 2.69
N PHE A 132 -20.57 1.66 1.91
CA PHE A 132 -21.98 1.63 1.50
C PHE A 132 -22.90 0.86 2.47
N ALA A 133 -22.34 0.13 3.45
CA ALA A 133 -23.10 -0.52 4.50
C ALA A 133 -23.47 0.44 5.66
N ALA A 134 -22.77 1.56 5.77
CA ALA A 134 -23.00 2.63 6.75
C ALA A 134 -24.11 3.59 6.30
#